data_AF-A0A645EHM7-F1
#
_entry.id   AF-A0A645EHM7-F1
#
_cell.length_a   1.000
_cell.length_b   1.000
_cell.length_c   1.000
_cell.angle_alpha   90.00
_cell.angle_beta   90.00
_cell.angle_gamma   90.00
#
_symmetry.space_group_name_H-M   'P 1'
#
loop_
_entity.id
_entity.type
_entity.pdbx_description
1 polymer ?
#
loop_
_entity_poly.entity_id
_entity_poly.type
_entity_poly.pdbx_seq_one_letter_code
_entity_poly.pdbx_strand_id
1 'polypeptide(L)'
;MIKSKIKLDSNEGLLEDSYCHSAYRGLGLHTIMNKYRMSKLFEANKTQIIVIVIQGNIPAVKVQENCGFQIVGSFYLGKIFGVPITTFNKNKLDNRFNTVY
;
A
#
# COMPACT_ATOMS: atom_id res chain seq x y z
N MET A 1 -8.49 4.06 -17.27
CA MET A 1 -8.14 3.10 -16.21
C MET A 1 -7.24 2.04 -16.82
N ILE A 2 -6.00 1.89 -16.33
CA ILE A 2 -5.05 0.89 -16.85
C ILE A 2 -5.56 -0.49 -16.43
N LYS A 3 -5.80 -1.39 -17.39
CA LYS A 3 -6.23 -2.76 -17.07
C LYS A 3 -5.02 -3.57 -16.64
N SER A 4 -4.98 -3.98 -15.37
CA SER A 4 -4.02 -4.96 -14.89
C SER A 4 -4.50 -6.37 -15.23
N LYS A 5 -3.58 -7.25 -15.64
CA LYS A 5 -3.85 -8.70 -15.77
C LYS A 5 -3.86 -9.40 -14.40
N ILE A 6 -3.34 -8.75 -13.36
CA ILE A 6 -3.31 -9.28 -12.00
C ILE A 6 -4.72 -9.17 -11.42
N LYS A 7 -5.27 -10.31 -11.03
CA LYS A 7 -6.52 -10.40 -10.28
C LYS A 7 -6.15 -10.60 -8.81
N LEU A 8 -6.82 -9.86 -7.94
CA LEU A 8 -6.81 -10.13 -6.51
C LEU A 8 -7.65 -11.39 -6.23
N ASP A 9 -7.33 -12.07 -5.14
CA ASP A 9 -8.17 -13.15 -4.64
C ASP A 9 -9.54 -12.62 -4.18
N SER A 10 -10.52 -13.52 -4.07
CA SER A 10 -11.91 -13.13 -3.75
C SER A 10 -12.03 -12.46 -2.38
N ASN A 11 -11.14 -12.76 -1.44
CA ASN A 11 -11.06 -12.18 -0.10
C ASN A 11 -10.14 -10.94 -0.02
N GLU A 12 -9.51 -10.54 -1.12
CA GLU A 12 -8.58 -9.41 -1.16
C GLU A 12 -9.24 -8.14 -1.71
N GLY A 13 -8.78 -6.99 -1.21
CA GLY A 13 -9.12 -5.67 -1.72
C GLY A 13 -7.89 -4.77 -1.82
N LEU A 14 -7.79 -3.96 -2.87
CA LEU A 14 -6.74 -2.96 -3.04
C LEU A 14 -7.28 -1.57 -2.66
N LEU A 15 -6.56 -0.86 -1.81
CA LEU A 15 -6.78 0.57 -1.61
C LEU A 15 -5.77 1.36 -2.43
N GLU A 16 -6.26 2.01 -3.48
CA GLU A 16 -5.49 3.03 -4.21
C GLU A 16 -5.28 4.28 -3.34
N ASP A 17 -4.22 5.04 -3.59
CA ASP A 17 -3.95 6.26 -2.84
C ASP A 17 -5.12 7.27 -3.01
N SER A 18 -5.43 7.99 -1.95
CA SER A 18 -6.47 9.04 -1.96
C SER A 18 -5.78 10.39 -2.04
N TYR A 19 -6.18 11.26 -2.98
CA TYR A 19 -5.64 12.62 -3.03
C TYR A 19 -6.31 13.51 -1.96
N CYS A 20 -5.51 14.29 -1.23
CA CYS A 20 -6.01 15.38 -0.38
C CYS A 20 -5.40 16.71 -0.85
N HIS A 21 -6.32 17.66 -1.08
CA HIS A 21 -5.97 19.02 -1.44
C HIS A 21 -5.10 19.66 -0.35
N SER A 22 -4.05 20.38 -0.77
CA SER A 22 -2.98 20.89 0.12
C SER A 22 -3.52 21.70 1.31
N ALA A 23 -4.53 22.52 1.08
CA ALA A 23 -5.19 23.34 2.11
C ALA A 23 -5.81 22.55 3.29
N TYR A 24 -6.06 21.25 3.12
CA TYR A 24 -6.71 20.40 4.13
C TYR A 24 -5.78 19.28 4.66
N ARG A 25 -4.48 19.35 4.35
CA ARG A 25 -3.49 18.42 4.89
C ARG A 25 -3.25 18.69 6.38
N GLY A 26 -2.81 17.66 7.11
CA GLY A 26 -2.56 17.74 8.55
C GLY A 26 -3.82 17.61 9.43
N LEU A 27 -5.02 17.61 8.84
CA LEU A 27 -6.30 17.50 9.56
C LEU A 27 -6.76 16.04 9.81
N GLY A 28 -5.92 15.04 9.53
CA GLY A 28 -6.27 13.63 9.71
C GLY A 28 -7.27 13.06 8.68
N LEU A 29 -7.68 13.84 7.67
CA LEU A 29 -8.69 13.43 6.68
C LEU A 29 -8.33 12.14 5.93
N HIS A 30 -7.05 11.92 5.62
CA HIS A 30 -6.61 10.66 4.98
C HIS A 30 -6.83 9.44 5.86
N THR A 31 -6.56 9.53 7.15
CA THR A 31 -6.79 8.43 8.09
C THR A 31 -8.28 8.11 8.17
N ILE A 32 -9.14 9.13 8.24
CA ILE A 32 -10.60 8.95 8.27
C ILE A 32 -11.07 8.29 6.98
N MET A 33 -10.62 8.78 5.82
CA MET A 33 -10.98 8.23 4.52
C MET A 33 -10.51 6.77 4.36
N ASN A 34 -9.29 6.45 4.77
CA ASN A 34 -8.79 5.08 4.73
C ASN A 34 -9.63 4.15 5.61
N LYS A 35 -9.95 4.56 6.85
CA LYS A 35 -10.81 3.74 7.74
C LYS A 35 -12.19 3.49 7.14
N TYR A 36 -12.80 4.52 6.55
CA TYR A 36 -14.07 4.36 5.84
C TYR A 36 -13.97 3.38 4.66
N ARG A 37 -12.92 3.50 3.84
CA ARG A 37 -12.72 2.59 2.71
C ARG A 37 -12.44 1.16 3.16
N MET A 38 -11.69 0.98 4.24
CA MET A 38 -11.48 -0.33 4.87
C MET A 38 -12.81 -0.92 5.36
N SER A 39 -13.70 -0.12 5.94
CA SER A 39 -15.02 -0.61 6.37
C SER A 39 -15.85 -1.06 5.17
N LYS A 40 -15.78 -0.37 4.03
CA LYS A 40 -16.45 -0.80 2.79
C LYS A 40 -15.88 -2.09 2.21
N LEU A 41 -14.57 -2.30 2.31
CA LEU A 41 -13.96 -3.57 1.94
C LEU A 41 -14.40 -4.70 2.88
N PHE A 42 -14.49 -4.43 4.18
CA PHE A 42 -14.98 -5.39 5.16
C PHE A 42 -16.46 -5.78 4.90
N GLU A 43 -17.33 -4.80 4.64
CA GLU A 43 -18.73 -5.03 4.23
C GLU A 43 -18.82 -5.91 2.95
N ALA A 44 -17.82 -5.83 2.08
CA ALA A 44 -17.70 -6.65 0.87
C ALA A 44 -16.98 -7.99 1.10
N ASN A 45 -16.87 -8.45 2.35
CA ASN A 45 -16.22 -9.71 2.76
C ASN A 45 -14.73 -9.80 2.35
N LYS A 46 -14.03 -8.65 2.30
CA LYS A 46 -12.58 -8.64 2.09
C LYS A 46 -11.87 -8.74 3.43
N THR A 47 -11.18 -9.84 3.65
CA THR A 47 -10.42 -10.11 4.89
C THR A 47 -8.96 -9.69 4.78
N GLN A 48 -8.47 -9.44 3.57
CA GLN A 48 -7.12 -8.96 3.31
C GLN A 48 -7.18 -7.66 2.50
N ILE A 49 -6.46 -6.64 2.97
CA ILE A 49 -6.40 -5.33 2.31
C ILE A 49 -4.96 -5.04 1.95
N ILE A 50 -4.72 -4.72 0.69
CA ILE A 50 -3.40 -4.42 0.13
C ILE A 50 -3.34 -2.93 -0.19
N VAL A 51 -2.18 -2.34 0.08
CA VAL A 51 -1.84 -0.96 -0.29
C VAL A 51 -0.45 -0.96 -0.91
N ILE A 52 -0.28 -0.20 -1.98
CA ILE A 52 1.04 0.05 -2.58
C ILE A 52 1.39 1.51 -2.34
N VAL A 53 2.54 1.74 -1.72
CA VAL A 53 3.04 3.08 -1.42
C VAL A 53 4.37 3.28 -2.14
N ILE A 54 4.52 4.43 -2.81
CA ILE A 54 5.79 4.80 -3.44
C ILE A 54 6.86 4.98 -2.35
N GLN A 55 8.02 4.35 -2.54
CA GLN A 55 9.14 4.51 -1.62
C GLN A 55 9.54 5.98 -1.48
N GLY A 56 9.67 6.46 -0.25
CA GLY A 56 9.97 7.87 0.06
C GLY A 56 8.73 8.72 0.37
N ASN A 57 7.51 8.22 0.12
CA ASN A 57 6.29 8.89 0.56
C ASN A 57 6.02 8.62 2.05
N ILE A 58 6.83 9.25 2.91
CA ILE A 58 6.77 9.11 4.38
C ILE A 58 5.37 9.42 4.94
N PRO A 59 4.67 10.49 4.50
CA PRO A 59 3.31 10.77 4.98
C PRO A 59 2.33 9.64 4.68
N ALA A 60 2.36 9.07 3.48
CA ALA A 60 1.48 7.95 3.12
C ALA A 60 1.79 6.72 3.97
N VAL A 61 3.08 6.37 4.14
CA VAL A 61 3.47 5.22 4.99
C VAL A 61 2.91 5.37 6.40
N LYS A 62 3.11 6.54 7.04
CA LYS A 62 2.59 6.80 8.39
C LYS A 62 1.06 6.69 8.47
N VAL A 63 0.34 7.18 7.46
CA VAL A 63 -1.12 7.04 7.41
C VAL A 63 -1.53 5.57 7.34
N GLN A 64 -0.85 4.75 6.52
CA GLN A 64 -1.14 3.32 6.43
C GLN A 64 -0.81 2.59 7.74
N GLU A 65 0.35 2.86 8.36
CA GLU A 65 0.71 2.29 9.67
C GLU A 65 -0.32 2.65 10.76
N ASN A 66 -0.79 3.91 10.80
CA ASN A 66 -1.84 4.36 11.72
C ASN A 66 -3.21 3.70 11.47
N CYS A 67 -3.42 3.15 10.27
CA CYS A 67 -4.59 2.35 9.91
C CYS A 67 -4.40 0.85 10.20
N GLY A 68 -3.25 0.44 10.75
CA GLY A 68 -2.95 -0.95 11.11
C GLY A 68 -2.28 -1.76 10.00
N PHE A 69 -1.87 -1.14 8.90
CA PHE A 69 -1.14 -1.84 7.85
C PHE A 69 0.28 -2.18 8.27
N GLN A 70 0.77 -3.32 7.78
CA GLN A 70 2.15 -3.77 7.95
C GLN A 70 2.86 -3.80 6.60
N ILE A 71 4.13 -3.37 6.58
CA ILE A 71 4.95 -3.44 5.37
C ILE A 71 5.41 -4.89 5.18
N VAL A 72 4.86 -5.57 4.17
CA VAL A 72 5.15 -6.99 3.88
C VAL A 72 6.23 -7.20 2.81
N GLY A 73 6.62 -6.14 2.09
CA GLY A 73 7.61 -6.24 1.03
C GLY A 73 7.82 -4.94 0.26
N SER A 74 8.71 -4.99 -0.73
CA SER A 74 8.96 -3.87 -1.64
C SER A 74 9.27 -4.39 -3.03
N PHE A 75 8.92 -3.61 -4.05
CA PHE A 75 9.25 -3.96 -5.42
C PHE A 75 9.66 -2.73 -6.21
N TYR A 76 10.51 -2.92 -7.21
CA TYR A 76 10.82 -1.88 -8.18
C TYR A 76 9.88 -2.03 -9.37
N LEU A 77 9.38 -0.91 -9.88
CA LEU A 77 8.61 -0.83 -11.11
C LEU A 77 9.24 0.26 -11.99
N GLY A 78 9.63 -0.09 -13.20
CA GLY A 78 10.25 0.86 -14.12
C GLY A 78 10.39 0.32 -15.53
N LYS A 79 11.17 1.01 -16.35
CA LYS A 79 11.58 0.56 -17.69
C LYS A 79 13.09 0.66 -17.81
N ILE A 80 13.73 -0.38 -18.35
CA ILE A 80 15.13 -0.35 -18.79
C ILE A 80 15.13 -0.54 -20.30
N PHE A 81 15.71 0.40 -21.05
CA PHE A 81 15.71 0.41 -22.52
C PHE A 81 14.33 0.18 -23.16
N GLY A 82 13.28 0.76 -22.57
CA GLY A 82 11.90 0.61 -23.05
C GLY A 82 11.20 -0.70 -22.62
N VAL A 83 11.93 -1.66 -22.06
CA VAL A 83 11.39 -2.92 -21.54
C VAL A 83 10.89 -2.70 -20.11
N PRO A 84 9.61 -3.00 -19.79
CA PRO A 84 9.10 -2.90 -18.43
C PRO A 84 9.76 -3.93 -17.52
N ILE A 85 10.18 -3.50 -16.34
CA ILE A 85 10.77 -4.37 -15.31
C ILE A 85 9.99 -4.22 -14.01
N THR A 86 9.67 -5.36 -13.41
CA THR A 86 9.17 -5.49 -12.05
C THR A 86 10.04 -6.46 -11.27
N THR A 87 10.46 -6.09 -10.06
CA THR A 87 11.20 -7.00 -9.17
C THR A 87 10.50 -7.08 -7.83
N PHE A 88 10.01 -8.26 -7.42
CA PHE A 88 9.49 -8.43 -6.07
C PHE A 88 10.65 -8.81 -5.14
N ASN A 89 11.10 -7.87 -4.30
CA ASN A 89 12.16 -8.12 -3.34
C ASN A 89 11.57 -8.33 -1.95
N LYS A 90 11.42 -9.60 -1.56
CA LYS A 90 11.00 -10.02 -0.22
C LYS A 90 12.10 -9.77 0.84
N ASN A 91 13.36 -9.61 0.42
CA ASN A 91 14.57 -9.72 1.26
C ASN A 91 14.87 -8.53 2.18
N LYS A 92 14.06 -7.45 2.23
CA LYS A 92 14.33 -6.36 3.22
C LYS A 92 13.94 -6.75 4.66
N LEU A 93 13.26 -7.89 4.86
CA LEU A 93 12.91 -8.45 6.17
C LEU A 93 13.93 -9.47 6.72
N ASP A 94 14.61 -10.25 5.86
CA ASP A 94 15.60 -11.26 6.31
C ASP A 94 16.78 -10.61 7.06
N ASN A 95 17.13 -9.37 6.74
CA ASN A 95 18.21 -8.64 7.41
C ASN A 95 17.76 -7.79 8.63
N ARG A 96 16.46 -7.78 9.00
CA ARG A 96 15.97 -7.03 10.16
C ARG A 96 15.56 -7.90 11.35
N PHE A 97 15.32 -9.20 11.13
CA PHE A 97 15.07 -10.17 12.20
C PHE A 97 16.31 -11.00 12.59
N ASN A 98 17.48 -10.70 12.00
CA ASN A 98 18.78 -11.26 12.38
C ASN A 98 19.58 -10.39 13.36
N THR A 99 18.95 -9.39 14.00
CA THR A 99 19.54 -8.70 15.16
C THR A 99 18.80 -9.15 16.41
N VAL A 100 19.37 -10.19 17.02
CA VAL A 100 19.10 -10.68 18.36
C VAL A 100 19.36 -9.57 19.38
N TYR A 101 18.38 -9.26 20.23
CA TYR A 101 18.45 -9.25 21.69
C TYR A 101 17.03 -9.38 22.26
#